data_AF-A0A382VUY5-F1
#
_entry.id   AF-A0A382VUY5-F1
#
_cell.length_a   1.000
_cell.length_b   1.000
_cell.length_c   1.000
_cell.angle_alpha   90.00
_cell.angle_beta   90.00
_cell.angle_gamma   90.00
#
_symmetry.space_group_name_H-M   'P 1'
#
loop_
_entity.id
_entity.type
_entity.pdbx_description
1 polymer ?
#
loop_
_entity_poly.entity_id
_entity_poly.type
_entity_poly.pdbx_seq_one_letter_code
_entity_poly.pdbx_strand_id
1 'polypeptide(L)' 'MMKLLFISPRFSGGIGGHAAMLANKLTEYGYEVKKMEVPHVPIKNLKNPSFALFSTIKGIISKEKFDIVHAFN' A
#
# COMPACT_ATOMS: atom_id res chain seq x y z
N MET A 1 -4.90 -17.52 7.97
CA MET A 1 -4.03 -17.19 6.81
C MET A 1 -3.55 -15.77 7.04
N MET A 2 -2.25 -15.48 6.92
CA MET A 2 -1.72 -14.14 7.19
C MET A 2 -2.21 -13.15 6.14
N LYS A 3 -2.72 -12.00 6.61
CA LYS A 3 -3.36 -10.98 5.78
C LYS A 3 -2.50 -9.70 5.78
N LEU A 4 -2.02 -9.32 4.60
CA LEU A 4 -1.12 -8.19 4.39
C LEU A 4 -1.82 -7.05 3.66
N LEU A 5 -1.53 -5.81 4.08
CA LEU A 5 -1.92 -4.60 3.37
C LEU A 5 -0.70 -3.93 2.77
N PHE A 6 -0.68 -3.84 1.45
CA PHE A 6 0.32 -3.07 0.70
C PHE A 6 -0.27 -1.73 0.28
N ILE A 7 0.42 -0.65 0.61
CA ILE A 7 -0.01 0.72 0.31
C ILE A 7 1.02 1.36 -0.62
N SER A 8 0.60 1.95 -1.73
CA SER A 8 1.51 2.61 -2.68
C SER A 8 0.81 3.73 -3.45
N PRO A 9 1.52 4.78 -3.92
CA PRO A 9 0.97 5.75 -4.86
C PRO A 9 0.48 5.15 -6.18
N ARG A 10 1.07 4.01 -6.57
CA ARG A 10 0.74 3.25 -7.77
C ARG A 10 1.32 1.83 -7.68
N PHE A 11 0.72 0.88 -8.38
CA PHE A 11 1.25 -0.49 -8.49
C PHE A 11 1.83 -0.79 -9.88
N SER A 12 2.44 0.22 -10.51
CA SER A 12 3.09 0.10 -11.81
C SER A 12 4.33 0.99 -11.83
N GLY A 13 5.40 0.55 -12.51
CA GLY A 13 6.67 1.27 -12.70
C GLY A 13 7.46 1.62 -11.43
N GLY A 14 8.79 1.64 -11.50
CA GLY A 14 9.67 1.99 -10.37
C GLY A 14 9.34 1.19 -9.10
N ILE A 15 9.30 1.86 -7.94
CA ILE A 15 8.95 1.26 -6.64
C ILE A 15 7.56 0.61 -6.67
N GLY A 16 6.58 1.24 -7.34
CA GLY A 16 5.22 0.69 -7.48
C GLY A 16 5.18 -0.65 -8.23
N GLY A 17 6.04 -0.81 -9.23
CA GLY A 17 6.21 -2.09 -9.94
C GLY A 17 6.79 -3.18 -9.04
N HIS A 18 7.74 -2.84 -8.16
CA HIS A 18 8.30 -3.79 -7.18
C HIS A 18 7.26 -4.18 -6.13
N ALA A 19 6.45 -3.24 -5.65
CA ALA A 19 5.33 -3.51 -4.75
C ALA A 19 4.33 -4.49 -5.37
N ALA A 20 4.01 -4.32 -6.66
CA ALA A 20 3.11 -5.22 -7.39
C ALA A 20 3.69 -6.63 -7.55
N MET A 21 4.97 -6.73 -7.91
CA MET A 21 5.68 -8.00 -8.05
C MET A 21 5.76 -8.77 -6.73
N LEU A 22 6.11 -8.10 -5.63
CA LEU A 22 6.16 -8.73 -4.31
C LEU A 22 4.78 -9.22 -3.86
N ALA A 23 3.73 -8.40 -4.06
CA ALA A 23 2.37 -8.82 -3.73
C ALA A 23 1.95 -10.08 -4.48
N ASN A 24 2.25 -10.16 -5.78
CA ASN A 24 1.92 -11.33 -6.60
C ASN A 24 2.65 -12.58 -6.09
N LYS A 25 3.96 -12.48 -5.82
CA LYS A 25 4.73 -13.59 -5.25
C LYS A 25 4.14 -14.04 -3.91
N LEU A 26 3.84 -13.12 -3.00
CA LEU A 26 3.25 -13.49 -1.71
C LEU A 26 1.88 -14.17 -1.86
N THR A 27 1.05 -13.73 -2.81
CA THR A 27 -0.20 -14.42 -3.16
C THR A 27 0.04 -15.82 -3.71
N GLU A 28 1.02 -16.01 -4.59
CA GLU A 28 1.42 -17.33 -5.11
C GLU A 28 1.88 -18.29 -4.01
N TYR A 29 2.50 -17.76 -2.95
CA TYR A 29 2.90 -18.53 -1.76
C TYR A 29 1.75 -18.79 -0.77
N GLY A 30 0.54 -18.33 -1.06
CA GLY A 30 -0.66 -18.61 -0.26
C GLY A 30 -0.99 -17.55 0.81
N TYR A 31 -0.40 -16.36 0.75
CA TYR A 31 -0.77 -15.25 1.63
C TYR A 31 -1.89 -14.39 1.03
N GLU A 32 -2.76 -13.83 1.89
CA GLU A 32 -3.76 -12.85 1.45
C GLU A 32 -3.09 -11.47 1.38
N VAL A 33 -2.96 -10.90 0.17
CA VAL A 33 -2.35 -9.58 -0.01
C VAL A 33 -3.37 -8.61 -0.62
N LYS A 34 -3.74 -7.59 0.14
CA LYS A 34 -4.56 -6.49 -0.35
C LYS A 34 -3.68 -5.33 -0.81
N LYS A 35 -3.96 -4.80 -1.99
CA LYS A 35 -3.31 -3.61 -2.55
C LYS A 35 -4.21 -2.39 -2.33
N MET A 36 -3.65 -1.30 -1.82
CA MET A 36 -4.34 -0.03 -1.62
C MET A 36 -3.56 1.09 -2.30
N GLU A 37 -4.17 1.68 -3.34
CA GLU A 37 -3.59 2.84 -4.01
C GLU A 37 -3.95 4.14 -3.26
N VAL A 38 -2.92 4.93 -2.96
CA VAL A 38 -3.03 6.24 -2.30
C VAL A 38 -2.12 7.22 -3.04
N PRO A 39 -2.63 7.94 -4.04
CA PRO A 39 -1.80 8.83 -4.86
C PRO A 39 -1.21 9.98 -4.02
N HIS A 40 -0.05 10.47 -4.43
CA HIS A 40 0.52 11.69 -3.85
C HIS A 40 -0.32 12.92 -4.20
N VAL A 41 -0.43 13.85 -3.25
CA VAL A 41 -0.86 15.21 -3.58
C VAL A 41 0.33 15.95 -4.19
N PRO A 42 0.19 16.55 -5.39
CA PRO A 42 1.30 17.18 -6.10
C PRO A 42 1.64 18.59 -5.54
N ILE A 43 1.71 18.73 -4.22
CA ILE A 43 2.14 19.95 -3.54
C ILE A 43 3.58 19.77 -3.06
N LYS A 44 4.45 20.72 -3.41
CA LYS A 44 5.86 20.74 -2.98
C LYS A 44 5.93 20.63 -1.45
N ASN A 45 6.81 19.77 -0.94
CA ASN A 45 6.98 19.45 0.49
C ASN A 45 5.81 18.70 1.18
N LEU A 46 4.65 18.53 0.54
CA LEU A 46 3.51 17.79 1.09
C LEU A 46 3.30 16.39 0.49
N LYS A 47 4.09 16.00 -0.52
CA LYS A 47 3.95 14.68 -1.17
C LYS A 47 3.96 13.51 -0.18
N ASN A 48 4.95 13.45 0.71
CA ASN A 48 5.07 12.34 1.69
C ASN A 48 4.13 12.51 2.89
N PRO A 49 3.96 13.71 3.50
CA PRO A 49 2.99 13.91 4.58
C PRO A 49 1.54 13.59 4.17
N SER A 50 1.13 14.01 2.96
CA SER A 50 -0.21 13.71 2.44
C SER A 50 -0.43 12.22 2.21
N PHE A 51 0.58 11.51 1.69
CA PHE A 51 0.55 10.07 1.53
C PHE A 51 0.37 9.34 2.87
N ALA A 52 1.15 9.73 3.89
CA ALA A 52 1.07 9.14 5.23
C ALA A 52 -0.32 9.39 5.89
N LEU A 53 -0.86 10.59 5.75
CA LEU A 53 -2.17 10.92 6.30
C LEU A 53 -3.29 10.14 5.61
N PHE A 54 -3.32 10.12 4.28
CA PHE A 54 -4.39 9.45 3.54
C PHE A 54 -4.34 7.93 3.67
N SER A 55 -3.15 7.33 3.71
CA SER A 55 -3.00 5.90 3.95
C SER A 55 -3.54 5.51 5.34
N THR A 56 -3.26 6.32 6.35
CA THR A 56 -3.79 6.12 7.71
C THR A 56 -5.32 6.23 7.75
N ILE A 57 -5.89 7.30 7.17
CA ILE A 57 -7.35 7.51 7.14
C ILE A 57 -8.04 6.35 6.41
N LYS A 58 -7.53 5.96 5.25
CA LYS A 58 -8.11 4.89 4.43
C LYS A 58 -8.00 3.52 5.13
N GLY A 59 -6.92 3.30 5.88
CA GLY A 59 -6.78 2.15 6.79
C GLY A 59 -7.87 2.11 7.86
N ILE A 60 -8.07 3.22 8.58
CA ILE A 60 -9.10 3.34 9.63
C ILE A 60 -10.52 3.11 9.07
N ILE A 61 -10.84 3.71 7.91
CA ILE A 61 -12.17 3.60 7.29
C ILE A 61 -12.48 2.17 6.84
N SER A 62 -11.48 1.40 6.40
CA SER A 62 -11.69 0.04 5.92
C SER A 62 -12.24 -0.91 6.99
N LYS A 63 -12.00 -0.62 8.29
CA LYS A 63 -12.30 -1.49 9.45
C LYS A 63 -11.75 -2.92 9.32
N GLU A 64 -10.90 -3.19 8.34
CA GLU A 64 -10.26 -4.47 8.13
C GLU A 64 -9.04 -4.61 9.04
N LYS A 65 -8.84 -5.81 9.56
CA LYS A 65 -7.64 -6.16 10.32
C LYS A 65 -6.63 -6.81 9.38
N PHE A 66 -5.37 -6.40 9.52
CA PHE A 66 -4.23 -6.94 8.80
C PHE A 66 -3.15 -7.30 9.81
N ASP A 67 -2.44 -8.39 9.56
CA ASP A 67 -1.31 -8.83 10.39
C ASP A 67 -0.06 -7.98 10.09
N ILE A 68 0.09 -7.58 8.81
CA ILE A 68 1.22 -6.76 8.34
C ILE A 68 0.69 -5.63 7.46
N VAL A 69 1.16 -4.42 7.71
CA VAL A 69 0.93 -3.25 6.84
C VAL A 69 2.30 -2.75 6.36
N HIS A 70 2.47 -2.63 5.05
CA HIS A 70 3.70 -2.13 4.44
C HIS A 70 3.40 -1.06 3.38
N ALA A 71 4.00 0.10 3.54
CA ALA A 71 3.83 1.24 2.63
C ALA A 71 5.08 1.43 1.77
N PHE A 72 4.86 1.55 0.46
CA PHE A 72 5.86 1.84 -0.56
C PHE A 72 5.65 3.29 -1.02
N ASN A 73 6.69 4.13 -0.95
CA ASN A 73 6.62 5.56 -1.25
C ASN A 73 7.79 6.01 -2.12
#